data_AF-A0A7S0Q482-F1
#
_entry.id   AF-A0A7S0Q482-F1
#
_cell.length_a   1.000
_cell.length_b   1.000
_cell.length_c   1.000
_cell.angle_alpha   90.00
_cell.angle_beta   90.00
_cell.angle_gamma   90.00
#
_symmetry.space_group_name_H-M   'P 1'
#
loop_
_entity.id
_entity.type
_entity.pdbx_description
1 polymer ?
#
loop_
_entity_poly.entity_id
_entity_poly.type
_entity_poly.pdbx_seq_one_letter_code
_entity_poly.pdbx_strand_id
1 'polypeptide(L)'
;IVLGLLLVWATRLMHNYLRREGYQFGNREDWRYNDMRREHGRWFIISQFFAVCVAQHCMLVGLTMPLQPAMAASGASLNLFDALAASLCITGICVGLVADNQLFAYMQSPDKPLLLDSGLWRFSRHPNHFGEQLWWIGIMSSAIAAAGGWSG
;
A
#
# COMPACT_ATOMS: atom_id res chain seq x y z
N ILE A 1 14.89 8.73 -8.02
CA ILE A 1 14.12 7.52 -8.44
C ILE A 1 13.07 7.16 -7.40
N VAL A 2 13.45 6.92 -6.14
CA VAL A 2 12.52 6.51 -5.06
C VAL A 2 11.31 7.44 -4.91
N LEU A 3 11.51 8.77 -4.91
CA LEU A 3 10.40 9.73 -4.85
C LEU A 3 9.41 9.57 -6.03
N GLY A 4 9.92 9.35 -7.24
CA GLY A 4 9.06 9.14 -8.41
C GLY A 4 8.24 7.86 -8.29
N LEU A 5 8.87 6.77 -7.83
CA LEU A 5 8.19 5.51 -7.56
C LEU A 5 7.13 5.66 -6.44
N LEU A 6 7.44 6.43 -5.39
CA LEU A 6 6.53 6.73 -4.29
C LEU A 6 5.30 7.48 -4.80
N LEU A 7 5.49 8.49 -5.65
CA LEU A 7 4.38 9.24 -6.24
C LEU A 7 3.50 8.34 -7.12
N VAL A 8 4.10 7.46 -7.93
CA VAL A 8 3.34 6.47 -8.73
C VAL A 8 2.56 5.50 -7.84
N TRP A 9 3.19 4.98 -6.78
CA TRP A 9 2.52 4.09 -5.84
C TRP A 9 1.37 4.79 -5.09
N ALA A 10 1.59 6.02 -4.61
CA ALA A 10 0.59 6.80 -3.88
C ALA A 10 -0.58 7.20 -4.79
N THR A 11 -0.30 7.62 -6.03
CA THR A 11 -1.35 7.94 -7.02
C THR A 11 -2.17 6.71 -7.38
N ARG A 12 -1.56 5.52 -7.51
CA ARG A 12 -2.31 4.26 -7.70
C ARG A 12 -3.28 4.01 -6.54
N LEU A 13 -2.81 4.10 -5.29
CA LEU A 13 -3.66 3.88 -4.11
C LEU A 13 -4.80 4.90 -4.04
N MET A 14 -4.49 6.17 -4.24
CA MET A 14 -5.48 7.25 -4.26
C MET A 14 -6.51 7.00 -5.37
N HIS A 15 -6.07 6.69 -6.59
CA HIS A 15 -6.95 6.38 -7.71
C HIS A 15 -7.86 5.19 -7.42
N ASN A 16 -7.32 4.11 -6.83
CA ASN A 16 -8.09 2.92 -6.49
C ASN A 16 -9.14 3.17 -5.41
N TYR A 17 -8.82 4.02 -4.42
CA TYR A 17 -9.78 4.48 -3.43
C TYR A 17 -10.89 5.32 -4.07
N LEU A 18 -10.54 6.34 -4.84
CA LEU A 18 -11.51 7.28 -5.42
C LEU A 18 -12.51 6.61 -6.36
N ARG A 19 -12.03 5.71 -7.23
CA ARG A 19 -12.91 4.99 -8.14
C ARG A 19 -13.86 4.03 -7.41
N ARG A 20 -13.42 3.44 -6.29
CA ARG A 20 -14.25 2.55 -5.46
C ARG A 20 -15.39 3.33 -4.78
N GLU A 21 -15.10 4.55 -4.34
CA GLU A 21 -16.07 5.45 -3.71
C GLU A 21 -16.87 6.29 -4.73
N GLY A 22 -16.69 6.05 -6.04
CA GLY A 22 -17.38 6.82 -7.09
C GLY A 22 -17.10 8.33 -7.00
N TYR A 23 -15.90 8.71 -6.54
CA TYR A 23 -15.48 10.10 -6.31
C TYR A 23 -16.33 10.86 -5.27
N GLN A 24 -17.07 10.14 -4.42
CA GLN A 24 -17.84 10.72 -3.32
C GLN A 24 -17.08 10.58 -2.00
N PHE A 25 -16.48 11.68 -1.55
CA PHE A 25 -15.75 11.71 -0.29
C PHE A 25 -16.68 11.60 0.91
N GLY A 26 -16.41 10.64 1.80
CA GLY A 26 -17.06 10.53 3.11
C GLY A 26 -18.51 10.03 3.09
N ASN A 27 -19.03 9.58 1.95
CA ASN A 27 -20.42 9.09 1.86
C ASN A 27 -20.61 7.73 2.55
N ARG A 28 -19.53 6.95 2.71
CA ARG A 28 -19.54 5.63 3.36
C ARG A 28 -18.60 5.64 4.56
N GLU A 29 -19.17 5.55 5.76
CA GLU A 29 -18.40 5.21 6.97
C GLU A 29 -18.03 3.72 6.92
N ASP A 30 -16.79 3.37 7.27
CA ASP A 30 -16.40 1.96 7.43
C ASP A 30 -17.24 1.34 8.55
N TRP A 31 -17.86 0.20 8.27
CA TRP A 31 -18.76 -0.50 9.18
C TRP A 31 -18.10 -0.79 10.53
N ARG A 32 -16.77 -0.96 10.57
CA ARG A 32 -16.00 -1.16 11.81
C ARG A 32 -16.13 0.01 12.79
N TYR A 33 -16.19 1.25 12.29
CA TYR A 33 -16.39 2.41 13.15
C TYR A 33 -17.82 2.46 13.69
N ASN A 34 -18.80 2.04 12.89
CA ASN A 34 -20.19 1.95 13.34
C ASN A 34 -20.34 0.88 14.44
N ASP A 35 -19.72 -0.28 14.27
CA ASP A 35 -19.73 -1.35 15.28
C ASP A 35 -18.98 -0.94 16.54
N MET A 36 -17.78 -0.35 16.41
CA MET A 36 -17.03 0.17 17.56
C MET A 36 -17.80 1.28 18.32
N ARG A 37 -18.58 2.10 17.60
CA ARG A 37 -19.45 3.11 18.22
C ARG A 37 -20.58 2.47 19.01
N ARG A 38 -21.18 1.40 18.50
CA ARG A 38 -22.22 0.62 19.20
C ARG A 38 -21.67 -0.05 20.44
N GLU A 39 -20.47 -0.62 20.37
CA GLU A 39 -19.83 -1.33 21.49
C GLU A 39 -19.32 -0.40 22.60
N HIS A 40 -18.66 0.71 22.25
CA HIS A 40 -17.99 1.58 23.23
C HIS A 40 -18.79 2.82 23.64
N GLY A 41 -19.87 3.17 22.92
CA GLY A 41 -20.77 4.26 23.27
C GLY A 41 -20.04 5.59 23.54
N ARG A 42 -20.14 6.10 24.79
CA ARG A 42 -19.48 7.37 25.19
C ARG A 42 -17.96 7.34 25.09
N TRP A 43 -17.34 6.16 25.16
CA TRP A 43 -15.89 5.98 25.11
C TRP A 43 -15.37 5.80 23.69
N PHE A 44 -16.25 5.79 22.69
CA PHE A 44 -15.90 5.58 21.28
C PHE A 44 -14.71 6.42 20.83
N ILE A 45 -14.67 7.72 21.13
CA ILE A 45 -13.59 8.61 20.69
C ILE A 45 -12.24 8.19 21.29
N ILE A 46 -12.22 7.81 22.57
CA ILE A 46 -11.00 7.38 23.26
C ILE A 46 -10.55 6.01 22.74
N SER A 47 -11.47 5.05 22.62
CA SER A 47 -11.18 3.74 22.07
C SER A 47 -10.65 3.84 20.63
N GLN A 48 -11.31 4.62 19.78
CA GLN A 48 -10.88 4.88 18.40
C GLN A 48 -9.47 5.48 18.37
N PHE A 49 -9.22 6.49 19.20
CA PHE A 49 -7.94 7.19 19.21
C PHE A 49 -6.79 6.23 19.56
N PHE A 50 -6.91 5.43 20.61
CA PHE A 50 -5.81 4.55 21.02
C PHE A 50 -5.74 3.25 20.21
N ALA A 51 -6.87 2.59 19.95
CA ALA A 51 -6.89 1.31 19.27
C ALA A 51 -6.65 1.43 17.77
N VAL A 52 -7.10 2.53 17.15
CA VAL A 52 -6.98 2.73 15.71
C VAL A 52 -5.94 3.79 15.39
N CYS A 53 -6.11 5.04 15.83
CA CYS A 53 -5.23 6.12 15.38
C CYS A 53 -3.77 5.93 15.84
N VAL A 54 -3.54 5.67 17.14
CA VAL A 54 -2.18 5.49 17.67
C VAL A 54 -1.53 4.25 17.09
N ALA A 55 -2.23 3.10 17.08
CA ALA A 55 -1.71 1.87 16.53
C ALA A 55 -1.33 2.02 15.04
N GLN A 56 -2.21 2.60 14.22
CA GLN A 56 -1.95 2.84 12.80
C GLN A 56 -0.79 3.82 12.59
N HIS A 57 -0.71 4.88 13.40
CA HIS A 57 0.37 5.85 13.29
C HIS A 57 1.73 5.22 13.61
N CYS A 58 1.82 4.43 14.68
CA CYS A 58 3.05 3.70 15.02
C CYS A 58 3.48 2.75 13.90
N MET A 59 2.55 2.01 13.31
CA MET A 59 2.83 1.13 12.16
C MET A 59 3.31 1.94 10.96
N LEU A 60 2.67 3.07 10.65
CA LEU A 60 3.05 3.91 9.51
C LEU A 60 4.45 4.51 9.70
N VAL A 61 4.78 4.99 10.89
CA VAL A 61 6.12 5.50 11.22
C VAL A 61 7.17 4.40 11.03
N GLY A 62 6.94 3.21 11.60
CA GLY A 62 7.86 2.08 11.44
C GLY A 62 8.05 1.66 9.99
N LEU A 63 6.98 1.64 9.20
CA LEU A 63 7.02 1.26 7.80
C LEU A 63 7.70 2.31 6.91
N THR A 64 7.64 3.58 7.29
CA THR A 64 8.21 4.70 6.54
C THR A 64 9.62 5.09 6.96
N MET A 65 10.10 4.65 8.12
CA MET A 65 11.49 4.85 8.56
C MET A 65 12.55 4.56 7.49
N PRO A 66 12.46 3.45 6.73
CA PRO A 66 13.44 3.14 5.68
C PRO A 66 13.49 4.18 4.55
N LEU A 67 12.44 4.98 4.33
CA LEU A 67 12.47 6.04 3.31
C LEU A 67 13.47 7.14 3.63
N GLN A 68 13.79 7.40 4.90
CA GLN A 68 14.69 8.50 5.29
C GLN A 68 16.10 8.37 4.67
N PRO A 69 16.85 7.28 4.89
CA PRO A 69 18.17 7.12 4.28
C PRO A 69 18.09 7.04 2.74
N ALA A 70 17.06 6.38 2.21
CA ALA A 70 16.85 6.26 0.76
C ALA A 70 16.62 7.62 0.07
N MET A 71 15.99 8.58 0.77
CA MET A 71 15.81 9.94 0.30
C MET A 71 17.03 10.84 0.56
N ALA A 72 17.78 10.59 1.64
CA ALA A 72 18.96 11.37 2.00
C ALA A 72 20.17 11.10 1.09
N ALA A 73 20.26 9.92 0.48
CA ALA A 73 21.34 9.54 -0.46
C ALA A 73 21.25 10.21 -1.84
N SER A 74 20.63 11.39 -1.93
CA SER A 74 20.47 12.14 -3.17
C SER A 74 21.84 12.55 -3.73
N GLY A 75 22.18 12.07 -4.93
CA GLY A 75 23.45 12.37 -5.62
C GLY A 75 24.50 11.26 -5.59
N ALA A 76 24.24 10.14 -4.89
CA ALA A 76 25.08 8.95 -4.99
C ALA A 76 24.97 8.29 -6.38
N SER A 77 26.04 7.65 -6.84
CA SER A 77 26.02 6.84 -8.06
C SER A 77 25.11 5.62 -7.87
N LEU A 78 24.25 5.35 -8.86
CA LEU A 78 23.39 4.17 -8.85
C LEU A 78 24.23 2.89 -8.83
N ASN A 79 23.98 2.04 -7.84
CA ASN A 79 24.61 0.73 -7.74
C ASN A 79 23.63 -0.39 -8.16
N LEU A 80 24.12 -1.63 -8.21
CA LEU A 80 23.30 -2.80 -8.58
C LEU A 80 22.13 -3.03 -7.59
N PHE A 81 22.33 -2.73 -6.32
CA PHE A 81 21.30 -2.87 -5.29
C PHE A 81 20.16 -1.86 -5.46
N ASP A 82 20.46 -0.64 -5.91
CA ASP A 82 19.45 0.36 -6.25
C ASP A 82 18.58 -0.12 -7.42
N ALA A 83 19.18 -0.77 -8.42
CA ALA A 83 18.46 -1.34 -9.55
C ALA A 83 17.55 -2.52 -9.12
N LEU A 84 18.04 -3.40 -8.24
CA LEU A 84 17.24 -4.50 -7.68
C LEU A 84 16.10 -3.99 -6.79
N ALA A 85 16.35 -2.97 -5.96
CA ALA A 85 15.31 -2.35 -5.14
C ALA A 85 14.24 -1.68 -6.01
N ALA A 86 14.66 -0.95 -7.06
CA ALA A 86 13.73 -0.34 -8.01
C ALA A 86 12.91 -1.38 -8.76
N SER A 87 13.50 -2.52 -9.17
CA SER A 87 12.76 -3.57 -9.87
C SER A 87 11.70 -4.24 -9.00
N LEU A 88 11.98 -4.44 -7.70
CA LEU A 88 11.00 -4.90 -6.73
C LEU A 88 9.84 -3.92 -6.58
N CYS A 89 10.14 -2.62 -6.41
CA CYS A 89 9.12 -1.57 -6.32
C CYS A 89 8.24 -1.51 -7.58
N ILE A 90 8.84 -1.53 -8.77
CA ILE A 90 8.11 -1.52 -10.04
C ILE A 90 7.23 -2.75 -10.17
N THR A 91 7.77 -3.93 -9.85
CA THR A 91 7.00 -5.19 -9.89
C THR A 91 5.81 -5.12 -8.92
N GLY A 92 6.02 -4.62 -7.71
CA GLY A 92 4.94 -4.42 -6.73
C GLY A 92 3.84 -3.49 -7.23
N ILE A 93 4.23 -2.35 -7.83
CA ILE A 93 3.29 -1.40 -8.44
C ILE A 93 2.51 -2.06 -9.59
N CYS A 94 3.19 -2.78 -10.49
CA CYS A 94 2.57 -3.44 -11.64
C CYS A 94 1.58 -4.53 -11.19
N VAL A 95 1.98 -5.41 -10.28
CA VAL A 95 1.12 -6.45 -9.71
C VAL A 95 -0.10 -5.83 -9.04
N GLY A 96 0.12 -4.81 -8.20
CA GLY A 96 -0.95 -4.08 -7.52
C GLY A 96 -1.93 -3.46 -8.51
N LEU A 97 -1.44 -2.73 -9.52
CA LEU A 97 -2.27 -2.09 -10.54
C LEU A 97 -3.12 -3.09 -11.32
N VAL A 98 -2.52 -4.20 -11.77
CA VAL A 98 -3.24 -5.24 -12.52
C VAL A 98 -4.28 -5.92 -11.63
N ALA A 99 -3.92 -6.29 -10.40
CA ALA A 99 -4.82 -6.92 -9.45
C ALA A 99 -6.02 -6.02 -9.09
N ASP A 100 -5.76 -4.74 -8.81
CA ASP A 100 -6.78 -3.77 -8.47
C ASP A 100 -7.72 -3.52 -9.66
N ASN A 101 -7.21 -3.45 -10.90
CA ASN A 101 -8.02 -3.28 -12.11
C ASN A 101 -8.89 -4.51 -12.39
N GLN A 102 -8.34 -5.72 -12.23
CA GLN A 102 -9.11 -6.97 -12.35
C GLN A 102 -10.26 -7.01 -11.33
N LEU A 103 -9.99 -6.64 -10.07
CA LEU A 103 -11.00 -6.60 -9.03
C LEU A 103 -12.07 -5.54 -9.31
N PHE A 104 -11.66 -4.35 -9.77
CA PHE A 104 -12.58 -3.28 -10.09
C PHE A 104 -13.53 -3.67 -11.23
N ALA A 105 -12.99 -4.19 -12.34
CA ALA A 105 -13.79 -4.68 -13.46
C ALA A 105 -14.76 -5.79 -13.02
N TYR A 106 -14.27 -6.76 -12.24
CA TYR A 106 -15.11 -7.80 -11.65
C TYR A 106 -16.23 -7.22 -10.78
N MET A 107 -15.94 -6.21 -9.95
CA MET A 107 -16.94 -5.62 -9.06
C MET A 107 -18.06 -4.90 -9.81
N GLN A 108 -17.79 -4.39 -11.01
CA GLN A 108 -18.75 -3.70 -11.86
C GLN A 108 -19.63 -4.63 -12.71
N SER A 109 -19.26 -5.90 -12.86
CA SER A 109 -20.03 -6.86 -13.66
C SER A 109 -21.35 -7.25 -12.98
N PRO A 110 -22.50 -7.13 -13.68
CA PRO A 110 -23.82 -7.45 -13.11
C PRO A 110 -24.00 -8.95 -12.82
N ASP A 111 -23.51 -9.82 -13.71
CA ASP A 111 -23.62 -11.28 -13.61
C ASP A 111 -22.27 -11.93 -13.26
N LYS A 112 -21.58 -11.41 -12.23
CA LYS A 112 -20.29 -11.95 -11.80
C LYS A 112 -20.48 -13.25 -10.99
N PRO A 113 -19.57 -14.24 -11.14
CA PRO A 113 -19.56 -15.43 -10.29
C PRO A 113 -19.33 -15.05 -8.81
N LEU A 114 -19.42 -16.02 -7.89
CA LEU A 114 -19.18 -15.75 -6.47
C LEU A 114 -17.74 -15.32 -6.18
N LEU A 115 -16.78 -15.89 -6.92
CA LEU A 115 -15.35 -15.68 -6.73
C LEU A 115 -14.70 -15.24 -8.03
N LEU A 116 -13.75 -14.31 -7.92
CA LEU A 116 -12.85 -13.94 -9.01
C LEU A 116 -11.71 -14.96 -9.08
N ASP A 117 -11.72 -15.82 -10.10
CA ASP A 117 -10.77 -16.93 -10.26
C ASP A 117 -9.88 -16.82 -11.52
N SER A 118 -9.83 -15.63 -12.13
CA SER A 118 -9.08 -15.35 -13.36
C SER A 118 -7.93 -14.36 -13.13
N GLY A 119 -7.01 -14.28 -14.09
CA GLY A 119 -5.87 -13.37 -14.01
C GLY A 119 -4.96 -13.68 -12.81
N LEU A 120 -4.58 -12.65 -12.06
CA LEU A 120 -3.72 -12.80 -10.87
C LEU A 120 -4.46 -13.46 -9.70
N TRP A 121 -5.78 -13.33 -9.66
CA TRP A 121 -6.63 -13.84 -8.58
C TRP A 121 -6.79 -15.37 -8.61
N ARG A 122 -6.41 -16.02 -9.72
CA ARG A 122 -6.28 -17.48 -9.78
C ARG A 122 -5.17 -18.02 -8.88
N PHE A 123 -4.09 -17.27 -8.70
CA PHE A 123 -2.89 -17.72 -7.99
C PHE A 123 -2.91 -17.35 -6.50
N SER A 124 -3.60 -16.28 -6.14
CA SER A 124 -3.69 -15.80 -4.76
C SER A 124 -5.06 -15.19 -4.51
N ARG A 125 -5.55 -15.33 -3.26
CA ARG A 125 -6.78 -14.64 -2.81
C ARG A 125 -6.60 -13.13 -2.70
N HIS A 126 -5.37 -12.63 -2.62
CA HIS A 126 -5.04 -11.24 -2.38
C HIS A 126 -3.77 -10.81 -3.16
N PRO A 127 -3.79 -10.84 -4.50
CA PRO A 127 -2.61 -10.52 -5.31
C PRO A 127 -2.19 -9.05 -5.17
N ASN A 128 -3.13 -8.14 -4.90
CA ASN A 128 -2.83 -6.75 -4.60
C ASN A 128 -2.02 -6.60 -3.30
N HIS A 129 -2.33 -7.36 -2.24
CA HIS A 129 -1.53 -7.37 -1.01
C HIS A 129 -0.11 -7.87 -1.27
N PHE A 130 0.08 -8.86 -2.14
CA PHE A 130 1.42 -9.29 -2.55
C PHE A 130 2.19 -8.16 -3.25
N GLY A 131 1.53 -7.39 -4.12
CA GLY A 131 2.09 -6.17 -4.71
C GLY A 131 2.53 -5.14 -3.65
N GLU A 132 1.73 -4.92 -2.60
CA GLU A 132 2.11 -4.05 -1.48
C GLU A 132 3.35 -4.56 -0.74
N GLN A 133 3.45 -5.87 -0.51
CA GLN A 133 4.62 -6.43 0.17
C GLN A 133 5.89 -6.24 -0.66
N LEU A 134 5.83 -6.50 -1.97
CA LEU A 134 6.96 -6.25 -2.88
C LEU A 134 7.40 -4.78 -2.89
N TRP A 135 6.43 -3.86 -2.87
CA TRP A 135 6.70 -2.43 -2.72
C TRP A 135 7.49 -2.12 -1.45
N TRP A 136 7.01 -2.56 -0.29
CA TRP A 136 7.68 -2.27 0.99
C TRP A 136 9.03 -2.96 1.12
N ILE A 137 9.18 -4.19 0.62
CA ILE A 137 10.47 -4.87 0.55
C ILE A 137 11.44 -4.09 -0.34
N GLY A 138 11.01 -3.62 -1.51
CA GLY A 138 11.84 -2.79 -2.38
C GLY A 138 12.29 -1.48 -1.71
N ILE A 139 11.39 -0.80 -0.98
CA ILE A 139 11.74 0.38 -0.19
C ILE A 139 12.76 0.04 0.90
N MET A 140 12.57 -1.05 1.65
CA MET A 140 13.56 -1.48 2.65
C MET A 140 14.92 -1.83 2.01
N SER A 141 14.93 -2.51 0.87
CA SER A 141 16.16 -2.80 0.13
C SER A 141 16.87 -1.53 -0.32
N SER A 142 16.14 -0.52 -0.79
CA SER A 142 16.72 0.77 -1.17
C SER A 142 17.32 1.51 0.03
N ALA A 143 16.70 1.39 1.20
CA ALA A 143 17.20 1.98 2.45
C ALA A 143 18.51 1.33 2.91
N ILE A 144 18.58 -0.01 2.84
CA ILE A 144 19.78 -0.78 3.21
C ILE A 144 20.94 -0.45 2.26
N ALA A 145 20.67 -0.33 0.96
CA ALA A 145 21.66 0.08 -0.03
C ALA A 145 22.19 1.49 0.26
N ALA A 146 21.30 2.43 0.59
CA ALA A 146 21.64 3.81 0.91
C ALA A 146 22.39 3.98 2.25
N ALA A 147 22.12 3.13 3.24
CA ALA A 147 22.76 3.18 4.56
C ALA A 147 24.19 2.62 4.59
N GLY A 148 24.74 2.19 3.44
CA GLY A 148 26.12 1.72 3.34
C GLY A 148 26.35 0.28 3.83
N GLY A 149 25.29 -0.52 4.00
CA GLY A 149 25.38 -1.90 4.51
C GLY A 149 26.24 -2.87 3.65
N TRP A 150 26.69 -2.43 2.48
CA TRP A 150 27.51 -3.20 1.53
C TRP A 150 28.66 -2.38 0.91
N SER A 151 28.92 -1.16 1.41
CA SER A 151 29.99 -0.29 0.91
C SER A 151 31.01 0.07 2.00
N GLY A 152 31.14 -0.80 3.01
CA GLY A 152 32.22 -0.81 4.00
C GLY A 152 33.13 -1.99 3.80
#